data_AF-A0AA88I713-F1
#
_entry.id   AF-A0AA88I713-F1
#
_cell.length_a   1.000
_cell.length_b   1.000
_cell.length_c   1.000
_cell.angle_alpha   90.00
_cell.angle_beta   90.00
_cell.angle_gamma   90.00
#
_symmetry.space_group_name_H-M   'P 1'
#
loop_
_entity.id
_entity.type
_entity.pdbx_description
1 polymer ?
#
loop_
_entity_poly.entity_id
_entity_poly.type
_entity_poly.pdbx_seq_one_letter_code
_entity_poly.pdbx_strand_id
1 'polypeptide(L)'
;MNPHLQLKEKISHYLSLKHCSNKEQLLKEIPKKWEKYGDTVLFKENSFINSQWKDLFEDEAIFQTICKCLQVKRIAKRGRIENDDFRSPKIKLLYGDSPWVSHKDNNVRLTWNIEHSMFSAGNISEKIRLSKLDCRSEVIVDLYAGIGYFSLQYLVNAKAKFVHACEWNPYAVEALKRNLVLNGVADRCEIHFGDNKMVCPQNVGNRVNLGLIPSSEPGWRVACRALRQDIGGTLHIHGNVNSNVVKPGQLSLHKLSRCVKLDDKTEEDVRNIDVSRSELSNHGHFVSSVDEGIVLEPKTRKLISSNTIKSDDNLSANQLNCIDVTEQHHLNNRTTEFPDETLSSPLIMPASDYSLKSQQMVCESESNDLENSVTYRCKEWEHWAAYVKSEVKKMLEDGGKKWNVRITHLEDVKSYAPRINHLVLDLLCTPVK
;
A
#
# COMPACT_ATOMS: atom_id res chain seq x y z
N MET A 1 -33.96 -0.37 -7.77
CA MET A 1 -34.04 -1.67 -7.07
C MET A 1 -32.73 -1.90 -6.33
N ASN A 2 -32.74 -2.42 -5.11
CA ASN A 2 -31.53 -2.66 -4.33
C ASN A 2 -30.65 -3.72 -5.04
N PRO A 3 -29.39 -3.41 -5.43
CA PRO A 3 -28.53 -4.36 -6.16
C PRO A 3 -28.30 -5.67 -5.41
N HIS A 4 -28.29 -5.66 -4.07
CA HIS A 4 -28.15 -6.86 -3.26
C HIS A 4 -29.38 -7.77 -3.36
N LEU A 5 -30.58 -7.19 -3.30
CA LEU A 5 -31.83 -7.94 -3.45
C LEU A 5 -31.95 -8.51 -4.86
N GLN A 6 -31.69 -7.67 -5.86
CA GLN A 6 -31.73 -8.09 -7.26
C GLN A 6 -30.74 -9.23 -7.55
N LEU A 7 -29.50 -9.12 -7.05
CA LEU A 7 -28.49 -10.17 -7.20
C LEU A 7 -28.97 -11.48 -6.53
N LYS A 8 -29.48 -11.41 -5.30
CA LYS A 8 -29.97 -12.59 -4.57
C LYS A 8 -31.16 -13.24 -5.28
N GLU A 9 -32.13 -12.47 -5.73
CA GLU A 9 -33.32 -12.96 -6.44
C GLU A 9 -32.96 -13.62 -7.77
N LYS A 10 -32.10 -12.98 -8.57
CA LYS A 10 -31.72 -13.51 -9.88
C LYS A 10 -30.84 -14.76 -9.77
N ILE A 11 -29.90 -14.79 -8.83
CA ILE A 11 -29.12 -16.01 -8.56
C ILE A 11 -30.03 -17.10 -7.98
N SER A 12 -30.97 -16.77 -7.09
CA SER A 12 -31.96 -17.74 -6.57
C SER A 12 -32.79 -18.38 -7.68
N HIS A 13 -33.23 -17.57 -8.65
CA HIS A 13 -33.95 -18.07 -9.82
C HIS A 13 -33.06 -18.97 -10.69
N TYR A 14 -31.82 -18.54 -10.99
CA TYR A 14 -30.84 -19.33 -11.74
C TYR A 14 -30.56 -20.69 -11.09
N LEU A 15 -30.32 -20.73 -9.77
CA LEU A 15 -30.09 -21.98 -9.03
C LEU A 15 -31.30 -22.92 -9.07
N SER A 16 -32.52 -22.37 -9.09
CA SER A 16 -33.74 -23.17 -9.27
C SER A 16 -33.82 -23.80 -10.67
N LEU A 17 -33.42 -23.08 -11.72
CA LEU A 17 -33.37 -23.61 -13.08
C LEU A 17 -32.32 -24.71 -13.25
N LYS A 18 -31.23 -24.65 -12.49
CA LYS A 18 -30.17 -25.67 -12.46
C LYS A 18 -30.47 -26.84 -11.50
N HIS A 19 -31.65 -26.86 -10.89
CA HIS A 19 -32.07 -27.91 -9.94
C HIS A 19 -31.08 -28.16 -8.78
N CYS A 20 -30.42 -27.11 -8.29
CA CYS A 20 -29.44 -27.23 -7.20
C CYS A 20 -30.13 -27.61 -5.88
N SER A 21 -29.88 -28.81 -5.36
CA SER A 21 -30.51 -29.36 -4.16
C SER A 21 -30.18 -28.62 -2.86
N ASN A 22 -29.03 -27.96 -2.78
CA ASN A 22 -28.54 -27.18 -1.63
C ASN A 22 -28.63 -25.66 -1.85
N LYS A 23 -29.60 -25.21 -2.65
CA LYS A 23 -29.83 -23.80 -3.00
C LYS A 23 -29.72 -22.84 -1.81
N GLU A 24 -30.36 -23.14 -0.68
CA GLU A 24 -30.33 -22.25 0.49
C GLU A 24 -28.93 -22.03 1.07
N GLN A 25 -28.07 -23.04 1.00
CA GLN A 25 -26.68 -22.95 1.44
C GLN A 25 -25.88 -22.05 0.50
N LEU A 26 -26.02 -22.25 -0.81
CA LEU A 26 -25.35 -21.43 -1.84
C LEU A 26 -25.76 -19.95 -1.74
N LEU A 27 -27.05 -19.67 -1.49
CA LEU A 27 -27.55 -18.30 -1.34
C LEU A 27 -26.93 -17.54 -0.14
N LYS A 28 -26.41 -18.24 0.89
CA LYS A 28 -25.72 -17.60 2.02
C LYS A 28 -24.35 -17.05 1.64
N GLU A 29 -23.75 -17.57 0.57
CA GLU A 29 -22.42 -17.19 0.08
C GLU A 29 -22.44 -16.06 -0.96
N ILE A 30 -23.63 -15.58 -1.34
CA ILE A 30 -23.77 -14.42 -2.21
C ILE A 30 -23.17 -13.19 -1.48
N PRO A 31 -22.25 -12.45 -2.13
CA PRO A 31 -21.58 -11.32 -1.51
C PRO A 31 -22.56 -10.23 -1.10
N LYS A 32 -22.44 -9.77 0.14
CA LYS A 32 -23.19 -8.62 0.69
C LYS A 32 -22.45 -7.29 0.57
N LYS A 33 -21.15 -7.33 0.26
CA LYS A 33 -20.29 -6.16 0.05
C LYS A 33 -19.28 -6.51 -1.04
N TRP A 34 -18.96 -5.53 -1.88
CA TRP A 34 -17.97 -5.65 -2.95
C TRP A 34 -17.34 -4.30 -3.22
N GLU A 35 -16.18 -4.31 -3.86
CA GLU A 35 -15.56 -3.11 -4.41
C GLU A 35 -15.90 -3.01 -5.90
N LYS A 36 -16.04 -1.78 -6.40
CA LYS A 36 -16.30 -1.52 -7.81
C LYS A 36 -15.27 -0.55 -8.35
N TYR A 37 -14.58 -0.94 -9.42
CA TYR A 37 -13.58 -0.15 -10.12
C TYR A 37 -13.99 -0.02 -11.58
N GLY A 38 -14.63 1.09 -11.92
CA GLY A 38 -15.24 1.29 -13.24
C GLY A 38 -16.30 0.21 -13.52
N ASP A 39 -16.05 -0.59 -14.55
CA ASP A 39 -16.90 -1.69 -15.01
C ASP A 39 -16.48 -3.06 -14.45
N THR A 40 -15.63 -3.10 -13.42
CA THR A 40 -15.22 -4.33 -12.71
C THR A 40 -15.76 -4.36 -11.30
N VAL A 41 -16.32 -5.50 -10.88
CA VAL A 41 -16.59 -5.79 -9.47
C VAL A 41 -15.52 -6.73 -8.91
N LEU A 42 -15.05 -6.45 -7.69
CA LEU A 42 -14.12 -7.30 -6.95
C LEU A 42 -14.82 -7.84 -5.70
N PHE A 43 -15.07 -9.16 -5.70
CA PHE A 43 -15.66 -9.87 -4.58
C PHE A 43 -14.62 -10.27 -3.53
N LYS A 44 -15.09 -10.41 -2.28
CA LYS A 44 -14.27 -10.89 -1.17
C LYS A 44 -14.01 -12.39 -1.27
N GLU A 45 -12.94 -12.84 -0.62
CA GLU A 45 -12.53 -14.26 -0.57
C GLU A 45 -13.64 -15.19 -0.10
N ASN A 46 -14.44 -14.76 0.86
CA ASN A 46 -15.55 -15.53 1.42
C ASN A 46 -16.83 -15.53 0.57
N SER A 47 -16.76 -15.07 -0.69
CA SER A 47 -17.89 -15.12 -1.63
C SER A 47 -17.76 -16.35 -2.51
N PHE A 48 -18.86 -17.07 -2.78
CA PHE A 48 -18.86 -18.25 -3.67
C PHE A 48 -17.75 -19.26 -3.28
N ILE A 49 -17.82 -19.81 -2.06
CA ILE A 49 -16.79 -20.69 -1.49
C ILE A 49 -17.09 -22.16 -1.82
N ASN A 50 -18.36 -22.55 -1.79
CA ASN A 50 -18.79 -23.92 -2.05
C ASN A 50 -18.21 -24.43 -3.38
N SER A 51 -17.72 -25.68 -3.39
CA SER A 51 -17.09 -26.27 -4.58
C SER A 51 -18.02 -26.33 -5.79
N GLN A 52 -19.34 -26.44 -5.59
CA GLN A 52 -20.32 -26.44 -6.67
C GLN A 52 -20.35 -25.12 -7.46
N TRP A 53 -19.86 -24.01 -6.90
CA TRP A 53 -19.73 -22.78 -7.67
C TRP A 53 -18.75 -22.91 -8.83
N LYS A 54 -17.80 -23.84 -8.76
CA LYS A 54 -16.89 -24.12 -9.88
C LYS A 54 -17.69 -24.58 -11.11
N ASP A 55 -18.54 -25.58 -10.93
CA ASP A 55 -19.38 -26.13 -11.99
C ASP A 55 -20.43 -25.11 -12.45
N LEU A 56 -21.03 -24.35 -11.52
CA LEU A 56 -22.01 -23.31 -11.87
C LEU A 56 -21.40 -22.15 -12.66
N PHE A 57 -20.11 -21.86 -12.47
CA PHE A 57 -19.37 -20.83 -13.21
C PHE A 57 -18.86 -21.30 -14.58
N GLU A 58 -19.04 -22.57 -14.95
CA GLU A 58 -18.83 -22.99 -16.34
C GLU A 58 -19.94 -22.46 -17.28
N ASP A 59 -21.11 -22.12 -16.72
CA ASP A 59 -22.19 -21.47 -17.46
C ASP A 59 -22.02 -19.95 -17.46
N GLU A 60 -21.79 -19.36 -18.63
CA GLU A 60 -21.64 -17.92 -18.77
C GLU A 60 -22.88 -17.13 -18.31
N ALA A 61 -24.07 -17.72 -18.34
CA ALA A 61 -25.32 -17.05 -18.01
C ALA A 61 -25.36 -16.54 -16.56
N ILE A 62 -24.69 -17.20 -15.60
CA ILE A 62 -24.60 -16.68 -14.23
C ILE A 62 -23.73 -15.43 -14.16
N PHE A 63 -22.61 -15.38 -14.89
CA PHE A 63 -21.78 -14.19 -14.93
C PHE A 63 -22.50 -13.02 -15.59
N GLN A 64 -23.17 -13.26 -16.72
CA GLN A 64 -24.02 -12.24 -17.36
C GLN A 64 -25.12 -11.75 -16.43
N THR A 65 -25.71 -12.64 -15.64
CA THR A 65 -26.71 -12.29 -14.61
C THR A 65 -26.12 -11.38 -13.54
N ILE A 66 -24.96 -11.73 -12.99
CA ILE A 66 -24.24 -10.92 -12.00
C ILE A 66 -23.88 -9.54 -12.58
N CYS A 67 -23.30 -9.51 -13.78
CA CYS A 67 -22.93 -8.30 -14.52
C CYS A 67 -24.13 -7.37 -14.73
N LYS A 68 -25.27 -7.89 -15.17
CA LYS A 68 -26.52 -7.12 -15.34
C LYS A 68 -27.02 -6.56 -14.01
N CYS A 69 -26.99 -7.34 -12.92
CA CYS A 69 -27.44 -6.88 -11.60
C CYS A 69 -26.53 -5.78 -11.03
N LEU A 70 -25.22 -5.86 -11.26
CA LEU A 70 -24.24 -4.95 -10.66
C LEU A 70 -23.81 -3.81 -11.61
N GLN A 71 -24.33 -3.80 -12.84
CA GLN A 71 -24.00 -2.84 -13.90
C GLN A 71 -22.49 -2.77 -14.12
N VAL A 72 -21.89 -3.94 -14.36
CA VAL A 72 -20.46 -4.17 -14.60
C VAL A 72 -20.30 -5.12 -15.78
N LYS A 73 -19.13 -5.11 -16.40
CA LYS A 73 -18.77 -6.02 -17.49
C LYS A 73 -17.83 -7.13 -17.03
N ARG A 74 -17.13 -6.92 -15.92
CA ARG A 74 -16.05 -7.79 -15.45
C ARG A 74 -16.22 -8.14 -13.97
N ILE A 75 -15.85 -9.36 -13.62
CA ILE A 75 -15.99 -9.92 -12.28
C ILE A 75 -14.65 -10.50 -11.88
N ALA A 76 -14.13 -10.06 -10.74
CA ALA A 76 -12.94 -10.62 -10.11
C ALA A 76 -13.26 -11.04 -8.68
N LYS A 77 -12.47 -11.96 -8.14
CA LYS A 77 -12.56 -12.41 -6.75
C LYS A 77 -11.19 -12.37 -6.10
N ARG A 78 -11.13 -11.82 -4.88
CA ARG A 78 -9.95 -11.87 -4.02
C ARG A 78 -9.74 -13.29 -3.50
N GLY A 79 -8.51 -13.77 -3.52
CA GLY A 79 -8.01 -14.86 -2.68
C GLY A 79 -7.14 -14.33 -1.54
N ARG A 80 -6.51 -15.25 -0.81
CA ARG A 80 -5.55 -14.91 0.25
C ARG A 80 -4.38 -14.10 -0.32
N ILE A 81 -4.04 -12.98 0.31
CA ILE A 81 -2.85 -12.18 -0.03
C ILE A 81 -1.61 -12.98 0.39
N GLU A 82 -0.63 -13.12 -0.50
CA GLU A 82 0.63 -13.80 -0.18
C GLU A 82 1.49 -12.98 0.77
N ASN A 83 2.29 -13.64 1.59
CA ASN A 83 3.25 -13.00 2.48
C ASN A 83 4.64 -12.92 1.84
N ASP A 84 4.70 -12.45 0.58
CA ASP A 84 5.94 -12.17 -0.15
C ASP A 84 6.32 -10.68 -0.04
N ASP A 85 7.51 -10.32 -0.53
CA ASP A 85 8.04 -8.94 -0.47
C ASP A 85 7.15 -7.91 -1.17
N PHE A 86 6.31 -8.36 -2.12
CA PHE A 86 5.38 -7.53 -2.89
C PHE A 86 3.95 -7.53 -2.35
N ARG A 87 3.64 -8.34 -1.33
CA ARG A 87 2.28 -8.57 -0.82
C ARG A 87 1.31 -8.91 -1.96
N SER A 88 1.72 -9.80 -2.85
CA SER A 88 1.03 -10.09 -4.10
C SER A 88 -0.43 -10.50 -3.87
N PRO A 89 -1.41 -9.79 -4.48
CA PRO A 89 -2.80 -10.16 -4.33
C PRO A 89 -3.09 -11.43 -5.15
N LYS A 90 -3.65 -12.49 -4.55
CA LYS A 90 -4.27 -13.58 -5.33
C LYS A 90 -5.66 -13.16 -5.82
N ILE A 91 -5.76 -12.08 -6.57
CA ILE A 91 -7.00 -11.74 -7.25
C ILE A 91 -7.06 -12.56 -8.55
N LYS A 92 -8.22 -13.14 -8.82
CA LYS A 92 -8.49 -13.85 -10.08
C LYS A 92 -9.63 -13.16 -10.81
N LEU A 93 -9.42 -12.82 -12.08
CA LEU A 93 -10.51 -12.47 -12.98
C LEU A 93 -11.35 -13.72 -13.26
N LEU A 94 -12.62 -13.68 -12.84
CA LEU A 94 -13.58 -14.77 -13.05
C LEU A 94 -14.31 -14.64 -14.39
N TYR A 95 -14.57 -13.40 -14.81
CA TYR A 95 -15.29 -13.10 -16.04
C TYR A 95 -14.87 -11.73 -16.57
N GLY A 96 -14.66 -11.63 -17.89
CA GLY A 96 -14.18 -10.42 -18.55
C GLY A 96 -12.93 -10.66 -19.40
N ASP A 97 -12.54 -9.62 -20.14
CA ASP A 97 -11.48 -9.62 -21.14
C ASP A 97 -10.13 -9.09 -20.63
N SER A 98 -10.12 -8.39 -19.49
CA SER A 98 -8.92 -7.73 -18.97
C SER A 98 -8.94 -7.59 -17.45
N PRO A 99 -7.80 -7.80 -16.75
CA PRO A 99 -7.66 -7.53 -15.32
C PRO A 99 -7.30 -6.06 -15.01
N TRP A 100 -7.16 -5.20 -16.03
CA TRP A 100 -6.83 -3.79 -15.83
C TRP A 100 -8.06 -2.98 -15.41
N VAL A 101 -8.03 -2.39 -14.22
CA VAL A 101 -9.13 -1.56 -13.72
C VAL A 101 -8.72 -0.10 -13.66
N SER A 102 -9.72 0.77 -13.51
CA SER A 102 -9.52 2.21 -13.37
C SER A 102 -10.24 2.76 -12.14
N HIS A 103 -9.65 3.76 -11.52
CA HIS A 103 -10.25 4.51 -10.42
C HIS A 103 -9.84 5.99 -10.52
N LYS A 104 -10.75 6.90 -10.16
CA LYS A 104 -10.45 8.32 -10.03
C LYS A 104 -10.36 8.67 -8.55
N ASP A 105 -9.21 9.15 -8.13
CA ASP A 105 -8.92 9.48 -6.74
C ASP A 105 -8.34 10.90 -6.66
N ASN A 106 -9.06 11.81 -5.99
CA ASN A 106 -8.67 13.21 -5.83
C ASN A 106 -8.15 13.85 -7.14
N ASN A 107 -8.98 13.86 -8.19
CA ASN A 107 -8.65 14.37 -9.53
C ASN A 107 -7.56 13.61 -10.32
N VAL A 108 -6.92 12.59 -9.73
CA VAL A 108 -5.97 11.72 -10.41
C VAL A 108 -6.71 10.50 -10.96
N ARG A 109 -6.41 10.12 -12.21
CA ARG A 109 -6.86 8.85 -12.80
C ARG A 109 -5.79 7.79 -12.59
N LEU A 110 -6.16 6.67 -11.98
CA LEU A 110 -5.28 5.54 -11.72
C LEU A 110 -5.81 4.31 -12.45
N THR A 111 -4.89 3.55 -13.02
CA THR A 111 -5.12 2.24 -13.61
C THR A 111 -4.05 1.27 -13.11
N TRP A 112 -4.43 0.01 -12.93
CA TRP A 112 -3.53 -1.05 -12.52
C TRP A 112 -4.10 -2.41 -12.89
N ASN A 113 -3.22 -3.41 -12.99
CA ASN A 113 -3.62 -4.80 -13.08
C ASN A 113 -3.97 -5.32 -11.67
N ILE A 114 -5.24 -5.68 -11.44
CA ILE A 114 -5.71 -6.14 -10.12
C ILE A 114 -5.07 -7.45 -9.66
N GLU A 115 -4.57 -8.27 -10.58
CA GLU A 115 -3.96 -9.56 -10.27
C GLU A 115 -2.49 -9.43 -9.81
N HIS A 116 -1.86 -8.27 -10.06
CA HIS A 116 -0.42 -8.08 -9.80
C HIS A 116 -0.08 -6.83 -9.00
N SER A 117 -1.04 -5.95 -8.76
CA SER A 117 -0.82 -4.72 -7.99
C SER A 117 -1.97 -4.46 -7.04
N MET A 118 -1.62 -4.26 -5.77
CA MET A 118 -2.60 -3.83 -4.78
C MET A 118 -2.99 -2.38 -5.02
N PHE A 119 -4.28 -2.08 -4.89
CA PHE A 119 -4.80 -0.71 -4.74
C PHE A 119 -5.41 -0.53 -3.37
N SER A 120 -4.96 0.50 -2.64
CA SER A 120 -5.60 0.93 -1.40
C SER A 120 -6.28 2.28 -1.63
N ALA A 121 -7.61 2.28 -1.57
CA ALA A 121 -8.42 3.51 -1.62
C ALA A 121 -8.23 4.42 -0.38
N GLY A 122 -7.43 3.98 0.61
CA GLY A 122 -7.19 4.73 1.84
C GLY A 122 -6.37 6.01 1.63
N ASN A 123 -6.20 6.74 2.73
CA ASN A 123 -5.37 7.95 2.86
C ASN A 123 -5.89 9.16 2.08
N ILE A 124 -7.21 9.23 1.84
CA ILE A 124 -7.83 10.36 1.13
C ILE A 124 -7.59 11.69 1.84
N SER A 125 -7.61 11.72 3.18
CA SER A 125 -7.30 12.90 3.99
C SER A 125 -5.90 13.43 3.66
N GLU A 126 -4.91 12.55 3.63
CA GLU A 126 -3.53 12.90 3.29
C GLU A 126 -3.39 13.34 1.84
N LYS A 127 -4.03 12.65 0.89
CA LYS A 127 -4.02 13.04 -0.53
C LYS A 127 -4.62 14.44 -0.73
N ILE A 128 -5.71 14.76 -0.01
CA ILE A 128 -6.31 16.09 0.01
C ILE A 128 -5.36 17.10 0.67
N ARG A 129 -4.67 16.75 1.75
CA ARG A 129 -3.68 17.63 2.39
C ARG A 129 -2.55 17.98 1.42
N LEU A 130 -1.95 16.98 0.77
CA LEU A 130 -0.91 17.17 -0.23
C LEU A 130 -1.39 18.00 -1.43
N SER A 131 -2.65 17.85 -1.84
CA SER A 131 -3.22 18.63 -2.95
C SER A 131 -3.30 20.14 -2.70
N LYS A 132 -3.18 20.58 -1.43
CA LYS A 132 -3.21 21.99 -1.03
C LYS A 132 -1.81 22.63 -0.99
N LEU A 133 -0.75 21.84 -1.18
CA LEU A 133 0.61 22.37 -1.26
C LEU A 133 0.84 23.10 -2.59
N ASP A 134 1.68 24.12 -2.59
CA ASP A 134 2.20 24.74 -3.81
C ASP A 134 3.61 24.22 -4.09
N CYS A 135 3.72 23.20 -4.94
CA CYS A 135 4.98 22.56 -5.29
C CYS A 135 5.53 23.03 -6.65
N ARG A 136 5.02 24.13 -7.24
CA ARG A 136 5.40 24.57 -8.60
C ARG A 136 6.90 24.79 -8.82
N SER A 137 7.64 25.10 -7.76
CA SER A 137 9.09 25.25 -7.77
C SER A 137 9.85 24.07 -7.16
N GLU A 138 9.16 23.01 -6.74
CA GLU A 138 9.74 21.89 -6.01
C GLU A 138 9.99 20.68 -6.91
N VAL A 139 11.19 20.11 -6.80
CA VAL A 139 11.51 18.75 -7.24
C VAL A 139 11.21 17.79 -6.09
N ILE A 140 10.39 16.78 -6.33
CA ILE A 140 9.98 15.79 -5.34
C ILE A 140 10.69 14.46 -5.62
N VAL A 141 11.09 13.76 -4.57
CA VAL A 141 11.54 12.38 -4.66
C VAL A 141 10.55 11.49 -3.91
N ASP A 142 9.92 10.54 -4.59
CA ASP A 142 9.01 9.56 -3.99
C ASP A 142 9.72 8.21 -3.89
N LEU A 143 10.01 7.74 -2.67
CA LEU A 143 10.81 6.52 -2.47
C LEU A 143 10.03 5.22 -2.68
N TYR A 144 8.69 5.30 -2.72
CA TYR A 144 7.78 4.16 -2.79
C TYR A 144 6.59 4.50 -3.67
N ALA A 145 6.84 4.75 -4.96
CA ALA A 145 5.85 5.38 -5.84
C ALA A 145 4.61 4.49 -6.09
N GLY A 146 4.75 3.16 -6.07
CA GLY A 146 3.71 2.23 -6.43
C GLY A 146 3.19 2.52 -7.84
N ILE A 147 1.86 2.53 -7.98
CA ILE A 147 1.19 2.90 -9.24
C ILE A 147 1.11 4.43 -9.44
N GLY A 148 1.78 5.22 -8.60
CA GLY A 148 1.74 6.68 -8.56
C GLY A 148 0.87 7.27 -7.45
N TYR A 149 0.74 6.58 -6.31
CA TYR A 149 -0.18 6.96 -5.23
C TYR A 149 -0.03 8.41 -4.77
N PHE A 150 1.20 8.82 -4.46
CA PHE A 150 1.52 10.18 -4.02
C PHE A 150 2.19 10.98 -5.13
N SER A 151 3.09 10.35 -5.91
CA SER A 151 3.71 10.94 -7.11
C SER A 151 2.71 11.72 -7.99
N LEU A 152 1.56 11.13 -8.33
CA LEU A 152 0.55 11.81 -9.16
C LEU A 152 -0.20 12.91 -8.42
N GLN A 153 -0.36 12.81 -7.09
CA GLN A 153 -0.97 13.88 -6.29
C GLN A 153 -0.07 15.12 -6.30
N TYR A 154 1.25 14.93 -6.18
CA TYR A 154 2.22 16.01 -6.31
C TYR A 154 2.19 16.63 -7.72
N LEU A 155 2.18 15.82 -8.78
CA LEU A 155 2.23 16.31 -10.17
C LEU A 155 0.94 17.01 -10.61
N VAL A 156 -0.20 16.39 -10.34
CA VAL A 156 -1.51 16.83 -10.86
C VAL A 156 -2.10 17.92 -9.99
N ASN A 157 -2.09 17.74 -8.66
CA ASN A 157 -2.78 18.64 -7.75
C ASN A 157 -1.85 19.70 -7.17
N ALA A 158 -0.73 19.30 -6.55
CA ALA A 158 0.23 20.25 -5.97
C ALA A 158 1.10 20.97 -7.02
N LYS A 159 0.97 20.57 -8.29
CA LYS A 159 1.68 21.14 -9.45
C LYS A 159 3.21 21.07 -9.33
N ALA A 160 3.74 20.02 -8.70
CA ALA A 160 5.17 19.77 -8.58
C ALA A 160 5.93 20.01 -9.88
N LYS A 161 7.08 20.69 -9.81
CA LYS A 161 7.92 20.95 -10.99
C LYS A 161 8.32 19.65 -11.66
N PHE A 162 8.79 18.70 -10.86
CA PHE A 162 9.27 17.40 -11.30
C PHE A 162 9.16 16.37 -10.17
N VAL A 163 8.99 15.09 -10.52
CA VAL A 163 9.01 13.98 -9.56
C VAL A 163 9.99 12.90 -10.02
N HIS A 164 10.94 12.54 -9.16
CA HIS A 164 11.67 11.28 -9.28
C HIS A 164 10.95 10.20 -8.47
N ALA A 165 10.45 9.17 -9.15
CA ALA A 165 9.63 8.11 -8.57
C ALA A 165 10.41 6.79 -8.52
N CYS A 166 10.78 6.33 -7.32
CA CYS A 166 11.42 5.02 -7.14
C CYS A 166 10.35 3.94 -6.98
N GLU A 167 10.44 2.89 -7.78
CA GLU A 167 9.54 1.73 -7.70
C GLU A 167 10.23 0.48 -8.24
N TRP A 168 10.14 -0.62 -7.48
CA TRP A 168 10.85 -1.86 -7.79
C TRP A 168 9.95 -2.95 -8.36
N ASN A 169 8.62 -2.87 -8.19
CA ASN A 169 7.68 -3.86 -8.68
C ASN A 169 7.40 -3.56 -10.16
N PRO A 170 7.76 -4.47 -11.08
CA PRO A 170 7.61 -4.24 -12.52
C PRO A 170 6.16 -3.96 -12.93
N TYR A 171 5.18 -4.61 -12.28
CA TYR A 171 3.75 -4.38 -12.56
C TYR A 171 3.28 -3.02 -12.08
N ALA A 172 3.81 -2.56 -10.93
CA ALA A 172 3.52 -1.22 -10.42
C ALA A 172 4.15 -0.14 -11.32
N VAL A 173 5.36 -0.37 -11.82
CA VAL A 173 6.01 0.51 -12.81
C VAL A 173 5.22 0.58 -14.11
N GLU A 174 4.72 -0.55 -14.62
CA GLU A 174 3.87 -0.55 -15.81
C GLU A 174 2.60 0.30 -15.59
N ALA A 175 1.94 0.13 -14.44
CA ALA A 175 0.79 0.92 -14.05
C ALA A 175 1.15 2.41 -13.90
N LEU A 176 2.26 2.74 -13.24
CA LEU A 176 2.73 4.12 -13.06
C LEU A 176 2.98 4.80 -14.40
N LYS A 177 3.67 4.15 -15.34
CA LYS A 177 3.89 4.67 -16.71
C LYS A 177 2.56 5.02 -17.38
N ARG A 178 1.59 4.09 -17.37
CA ARG A 178 0.25 4.32 -17.93
C ARG A 178 -0.45 5.48 -17.25
N ASN A 179 -0.35 5.58 -15.92
CA ASN A 179 -1.02 6.61 -15.14
C ASN A 179 -0.40 8.00 -15.37
N LEU A 180 0.92 8.11 -15.55
CA LEU A 180 1.58 9.36 -15.91
C LEU A 180 1.09 9.90 -17.26
N VAL A 181 0.99 9.04 -18.28
CA VAL A 181 0.43 9.38 -19.59
C VAL A 181 -1.04 9.75 -19.47
N LEU A 182 -1.83 8.94 -18.75
CA LEU A 182 -3.26 9.16 -18.56
C LEU A 182 -3.56 10.49 -17.88
N ASN A 183 -2.66 11.01 -17.03
CA ASN A 183 -2.85 12.30 -16.38
C ASN A 183 -2.13 13.46 -17.09
N GLY A 184 -1.47 13.22 -18.23
CA GLY A 184 -0.78 14.26 -18.99
C GLY A 184 0.41 14.89 -18.25
N VAL A 185 1.14 14.08 -17.48
CA VAL A 185 2.28 14.53 -16.66
C VAL A 185 3.53 13.67 -16.82
N ALA A 186 3.59 12.86 -17.87
CA ALA A 186 4.71 11.95 -18.14
C ALA A 186 6.04 12.68 -18.38
N ASP A 187 5.99 13.90 -18.91
CA ASP A 187 7.15 14.77 -19.13
C ASP A 187 7.76 15.32 -17.83
N ARG A 188 7.02 15.29 -16.72
CA ARG A 188 7.44 15.83 -15.41
C ARG A 188 7.78 14.74 -14.39
N CYS A 189 7.95 13.50 -14.82
CA CYS A 189 8.29 12.40 -13.93
C CYS A 189 9.31 11.45 -14.54
N GLU A 190 10.34 11.14 -13.75
CA GLU A 190 11.30 10.09 -14.07
C GLU A 190 11.08 8.90 -13.13
N ILE A 191 10.91 7.71 -13.71
CA ILE A 191 10.77 6.47 -12.94
C ILE A 191 12.14 5.83 -12.80
N HIS A 192 12.58 5.66 -11.57
CA HIS A 192 13.78 4.92 -11.19
C HIS A 192 13.36 3.48 -10.86
N PHE A 193 13.48 2.57 -11.83
CA PHE A 193 13.10 1.18 -11.65
C PHE A 193 14.16 0.41 -10.84
N GLY A 194 13.79 -0.04 -9.64
CA GLY A 194 14.65 -0.81 -8.75
C GLY A 194 14.50 -0.44 -7.27
N ASP A 195 15.27 -1.10 -6.40
CA ASP A 195 15.32 -0.76 -4.98
C ASP A 195 15.81 0.69 -4.79
N ASN A 196 15.03 1.51 -4.09
CA ASN A 196 15.36 2.92 -3.86
C ASN A 196 16.74 3.13 -3.21
N LYS A 197 17.28 2.15 -2.46
CA LYS A 197 18.64 2.23 -1.91
C LYS A 197 19.71 2.29 -2.99
N MET A 198 19.42 1.72 -4.16
CA MET A 198 20.34 1.60 -5.30
C MET A 198 20.07 2.68 -6.35
N VAL A 199 18.80 2.97 -6.64
CA VAL A 199 18.41 3.79 -7.80
C VAL A 199 18.00 5.21 -7.46
N CYS A 200 17.74 5.52 -6.18
CA CYS A 200 17.27 6.87 -5.81
C CYS A 200 18.34 7.93 -6.13
N PRO A 201 17.99 9.01 -6.84
CA PRO A 201 18.91 10.11 -7.07
C PRO A 201 19.23 10.82 -5.75
N GLN A 202 20.44 11.39 -5.69
CA GLN A 202 20.94 12.10 -4.51
C GLN A 202 21.03 13.60 -4.78
N ASN A 203 20.85 14.42 -3.74
CA ASN A 203 21.02 15.87 -3.81
C ASN A 203 20.12 16.59 -4.84
N VAL A 204 18.89 16.12 -5.03
CA VAL A 204 17.95 16.67 -6.03
C VAL A 204 16.64 17.19 -5.41
N GLY A 205 16.19 16.59 -4.30
CA GLY A 205 14.87 16.83 -3.76
C GLY A 205 14.76 18.08 -2.92
N ASN A 206 13.79 18.94 -3.25
CA ASN A 206 13.25 19.94 -2.32
C ASN A 206 12.34 19.29 -1.27
N ARG A 207 11.75 18.15 -1.63
CA ARG A 207 10.86 17.37 -0.79
C ARG A 207 11.04 15.89 -1.08
N VAL A 208 11.00 15.05 -0.05
CA VAL A 208 11.08 13.60 -0.19
C VAL A 208 9.88 12.95 0.50
N ASN A 209 9.15 12.13 -0.25
CA ASN A 209 8.00 11.38 0.22
C ASN A 209 8.41 9.94 0.57
N LEU A 210 8.08 9.51 1.79
CA LEU A 210 8.36 8.18 2.31
C LEU A 210 7.05 7.46 2.65
N GLY A 211 6.27 7.16 1.62
CA GLY A 211 4.92 6.59 1.69
C GLY A 211 4.79 5.10 2.06
N LEU A 212 5.67 4.53 2.89
CA LEU A 212 5.65 3.09 3.25
C LEU A 212 5.07 2.85 4.66
N ILE A 213 4.23 1.82 4.78
CA ILE A 213 3.58 1.35 6.03
C ILE A 213 3.88 -0.15 6.19
N PRO A 214 4.12 -0.66 7.41
CA PRO A 214 3.94 0.00 8.72
C PRO A 214 5.05 0.98 9.12
N SER A 215 6.23 0.92 8.51
CA SER A 215 7.32 1.84 8.79
C SER A 215 8.10 2.15 7.51
N SER A 216 8.49 3.42 7.37
CA SER A 216 9.40 3.89 6.32
C SER A 216 10.85 4.07 6.81
N GLU A 217 11.15 3.63 8.04
CA GLU A 217 12.48 3.72 8.67
C GLU A 217 13.65 3.22 7.80
N PRO A 218 13.52 2.09 7.08
CA PRO A 218 14.60 1.64 6.19
C PRO A 218 14.97 2.64 5.08
N GLY A 219 14.08 3.57 4.74
CA GLY A 219 14.26 4.60 3.72
C GLY A 219 14.82 5.93 4.24
N TRP A 220 14.93 6.15 5.55
CA TRP A 220 15.32 7.46 6.10
C TRP A 220 16.70 7.93 5.63
N ARG A 221 17.71 7.04 5.64
CA ARG A 221 19.05 7.37 5.13
C ARG A 221 19.03 7.71 3.64
N VAL A 222 18.22 7.00 2.85
CA VAL A 222 18.05 7.28 1.41
C VAL A 222 17.42 8.66 1.20
N ALA A 223 16.39 8.98 1.97
CA ALA A 223 15.74 10.28 1.92
C ALA A 223 16.66 11.44 2.30
N CYS A 224 17.49 11.27 3.34
CA CYS A 224 18.49 12.26 3.73
C CYS A 224 19.50 12.55 2.60
N ARG A 225 19.92 11.52 1.85
CA ARG A 225 20.81 11.69 0.68
C ARG A 225 20.09 12.31 -0.52
N ALA A 226 18.81 12.02 -0.70
CA ALA A 226 18.00 12.56 -1.79
C ALA A 226 17.76 14.07 -1.65
N LEU A 227 17.68 14.58 -0.41
CA LEU A 227 17.53 16.01 -0.13
C LEU A 227 18.69 16.83 -0.69
N ARG A 228 18.35 18.03 -1.18
CA ARG A 228 19.34 19.04 -1.55
C ARG A 228 20.20 19.44 -0.35
N GLN A 229 21.51 19.26 -0.48
CA GLN A 229 22.50 19.48 0.58
C GLN A 229 22.90 20.94 0.74
N ASP A 230 22.59 21.79 -0.25
CA ASP A 230 22.91 23.22 -0.26
C ASP A 230 21.82 24.07 0.42
N ILE A 231 20.55 23.69 0.27
CA ILE A 231 19.40 24.42 0.83
C ILE A 231 18.54 23.60 1.79
N GLY A 232 18.63 22.27 1.75
CA GLY A 232 17.74 21.38 2.49
C GLY A 232 16.38 21.17 1.81
N GLY A 233 15.38 20.79 2.61
CA GLY A 233 14.03 20.51 2.13
C GLY A 233 13.14 19.85 3.19
N THR A 234 12.00 19.30 2.76
CA THR A 234 11.05 18.64 3.66
C THR A 234 11.01 17.13 3.45
N LEU A 235 11.03 16.36 4.54
CA LEU A 235 10.71 14.93 4.52
C LEU A 235 9.27 14.71 4.96
N HIS A 236 8.51 13.90 4.20
CA HIS A 236 7.18 13.41 4.56
C HIS A 236 7.26 11.94 4.94
N ILE A 237 7.20 11.66 6.24
CA ILE A 237 7.52 10.34 6.79
C ILE A 237 6.25 9.65 7.26
N HIS A 238 5.87 8.56 6.60
CA HIS A 238 4.74 7.74 7.00
C HIS A 238 5.16 6.70 8.03
N GLY A 239 4.31 6.45 9.02
CA GLY A 239 4.51 5.37 9.99
C GLY A 239 3.25 5.01 10.75
N ASN A 240 3.18 3.76 11.21
CA ASN A 240 2.19 3.30 12.16
C ASN A 240 2.71 3.47 13.59
N VAL A 241 1.94 4.15 14.43
CA VAL A 241 2.24 4.33 15.86
C VAL A 241 1.23 3.57 16.70
N ASN A 242 1.74 2.84 17.69
CA ASN A 242 0.93 2.11 18.66
C ASN A 242 0.78 2.94 19.95
N SER A 243 -0.41 3.48 20.20
CA SER A 243 -0.75 4.29 21.37
C SER A 243 -1.09 3.43 22.60
N ASN A 244 -0.21 2.51 22.98
CA ASN A 244 -0.36 1.73 24.21
C ASN A 244 0.07 2.56 25.43
N VAL A 245 -0.84 2.72 26.40
CA VAL A 245 -0.54 3.28 27.73
C VAL A 245 0.59 2.48 28.38
N VAL A 246 1.77 3.10 28.51
CA VAL A 246 2.77 2.62 29.46
C VAL A 246 2.18 2.86 30.85
N LYS A 247 1.90 1.78 31.61
CA LYS A 247 1.57 1.92 33.03
C LYS A 247 2.73 2.68 33.71
N PRO A 248 2.47 3.72 34.51
CA PRO A 248 3.53 4.42 35.24
C PRO A 248 4.29 3.41 36.11
N GLY A 249 5.59 3.22 35.86
CA GLY A 249 6.45 2.35 36.70
C GLY A 249 7.30 1.30 35.98
N GLN A 250 7.22 1.13 34.66
CA GLN A 250 8.15 0.26 33.92
C GLN A 250 8.67 0.93 32.65
N LEU A 251 9.66 1.82 32.79
CA LEU A 251 10.59 2.11 31.70
C LEU A 251 11.98 1.64 32.12
N SER A 252 12.47 0.59 31.46
CA SER A 252 13.90 0.50 31.17
C SER A 252 14.08 0.88 29.70
N LEU A 253 15.01 1.79 29.43
CA LEU A 253 15.32 2.37 28.12
C LEU A 253 15.79 1.34 27.06
N HIS A 254 15.82 0.05 27.39
CA HIS A 254 16.30 -1.04 26.53
C HIS A 254 15.22 -1.83 25.78
N LYS A 255 13.92 -1.50 25.93
CA LYS A 255 12.82 -2.31 25.36
C LYS A 255 12.03 -1.70 24.20
N LEU A 256 12.33 -0.49 23.76
CA LEU A 256 11.70 0.11 22.56
C LEU A 256 12.30 -0.42 21.23
N SER A 257 13.41 -1.16 21.27
CA SER A 257 14.12 -1.66 20.07
C SER A 257 13.79 -3.10 19.64
N ARG A 258 12.76 -3.76 20.21
CA ARG A 258 12.40 -5.16 19.84
C ARG A 258 10.98 -5.38 19.32
N CYS A 259 10.16 -4.35 19.17
CA CYS A 259 8.78 -4.51 18.70
C CYS A 259 8.62 -4.45 17.18
N VAL A 260 9.45 -5.17 16.41
CA VAL A 260 9.10 -5.65 15.05
C VAL A 260 9.86 -6.95 14.76
N LYS A 261 9.40 -8.06 15.35
CA LYS A 261 9.42 -9.36 14.70
C LYS A 261 8.05 -9.98 14.93
N LEU A 262 7.28 -10.12 13.86
CA LEU A 262 6.17 -11.06 13.85
C LEU A 262 6.83 -12.42 13.72
N ASP A 263 6.95 -13.13 14.85
CA ASP A 263 7.42 -14.50 14.82
C ASP A 263 6.38 -15.36 14.09
N ASP A 264 6.81 -15.99 13.00
CA ASP A 264 6.15 -17.16 12.42
C ASP A 264 6.03 -18.22 13.51
N LYS A 265 4.81 -18.48 13.96
CA LYS A 265 4.50 -19.67 14.75
C LYS A 265 4.05 -20.77 13.81
N THR A 266 4.93 -21.73 13.60
CA THR A 266 4.56 -23.08 13.13
C THR A 266 3.69 -23.75 14.19
N GLU A 267 2.64 -24.43 13.71
CA GLU A 267 1.79 -25.31 14.49
C GLU A 267 2.59 -26.51 14.98
N GLU A 268 2.97 -26.51 16.26
CA GLU A 268 3.08 -27.68 17.14
C GLU A 268 3.27 -27.14 18.57
N ASP A 269 2.82 -27.89 19.57
CA ASP A 269 2.76 -27.52 21.00
C ASP A 269 1.54 -26.71 21.45
N VAL A 270 0.35 -27.19 21.05
CA VAL A 270 -0.80 -27.22 21.98
C VAL A 270 -1.03 -28.67 22.37
N ARG A 271 -0.33 -29.12 23.41
CA ARG A 271 -0.75 -30.24 24.27
C ARG A 271 0.05 -30.19 25.57
N ASN A 272 -0.69 -30.25 26.67
CA ASN A 272 -0.25 -30.54 28.05
C ASN A 272 0.20 -29.34 28.89
N ILE A 273 -0.81 -28.62 29.38
CA ILE A 273 -0.79 -28.09 30.75
C ILE A 273 -1.21 -29.26 31.65
N ASP A 274 -0.33 -29.76 32.52
CA ASP A 274 -0.77 -30.13 33.86
C ASP A 274 0.38 -30.17 34.90
N VAL A 275 0.21 -29.30 35.89
CA VAL A 275 0.40 -29.44 37.34
C VAL A 275 1.67 -30.08 37.94
N SER A 276 2.20 -29.32 38.92
CA SER A 276 2.91 -29.69 40.16
C SER A 276 4.45 -29.66 40.22
N ARG A 277 4.91 -28.75 41.11
CA ARG A 277 6.18 -28.75 41.83
C ARG A 277 6.07 -29.71 43.01
N SER A 278 7.14 -30.49 43.25
CA SER A 278 7.82 -30.79 44.54
C SER A 278 8.35 -32.21 44.47
N GLU A 279 9.66 -32.45 44.34
CA GLU A 279 10.66 -32.52 45.42
C GLU A 279 11.17 -33.96 45.58
N LEU A 280 12.46 -34.07 45.88
CA LEU A 280 13.13 -35.14 46.61
C LEU A 280 13.40 -36.49 45.94
N SER A 281 14.67 -36.60 45.56
CA SER A 281 15.64 -37.58 46.09
C SER A 281 15.60 -39.05 45.65
N ASN A 282 16.83 -39.51 45.42
CA ASN A 282 17.39 -40.83 45.65
C ASN A 282 17.23 -41.96 44.62
N HIS A 283 18.43 -42.35 44.16
CA HIS A 283 18.95 -43.72 44.05
C HIS A 283 18.37 -44.65 42.97
N GLY A 284 19.28 -45.35 42.29
CA GLY A 284 18.98 -46.69 41.76
C GLY A 284 19.34 -46.92 40.30
N HIS A 285 20.62 -47.21 40.06
CA HIS A 285 21.13 -48.39 39.35
C HIS A 285 20.22 -49.25 38.45
N PHE A 286 20.87 -49.74 37.37
CA PHE A 286 20.63 -50.96 36.58
C PHE A 286 19.52 -50.93 35.52
N VAL A 287 19.59 -51.59 34.36
CA VAL A 287 20.62 -52.20 33.47
C VAL A 287 19.81 -52.86 32.34
N SER A 288 20.38 -52.96 31.14
CA SER A 288 19.97 -53.83 30.01
C SER A 288 18.63 -53.49 29.33
N SER A 289 18.40 -53.82 28.07
CA SER A 289 18.99 -54.84 27.20
C SER A 289 18.69 -54.48 25.74
N VAL A 290 19.63 -54.85 24.84
CA VAL A 290 19.48 -55.57 23.55
C VAL A 290 18.05 -55.88 23.09
N ASP A 291 17.70 -56.00 21.81
CA ASP A 291 18.29 -56.03 20.45
C ASP A 291 17.02 -55.83 19.56
N GLU A 292 17.00 -55.50 18.27
CA GLU A 292 17.46 -56.33 17.16
C GLU A 292 17.03 -55.66 15.83
N GLY A 293 17.87 -55.77 14.79
CA GLY A 293 17.64 -55.76 13.33
C GLY A 293 16.41 -55.08 12.72
N ILE A 294 16.52 -54.36 11.60
CA ILE A 294 16.82 -54.93 10.28
C ILE A 294 17.35 -53.86 9.31
N VAL A 295 18.31 -54.31 8.50
CA VAL A 295 19.06 -53.68 7.41
C VAL A 295 18.22 -53.61 6.11
N LEU A 296 18.41 -52.58 5.25
CA LEU A 296 18.78 -52.72 3.82
C LEU A 296 18.76 -51.38 3.02
N GLU A 297 19.98 -51.09 2.53
CA GLU A 297 20.58 -50.21 1.51
C GLU A 297 19.83 -49.28 0.51
N PRO A 298 20.55 -48.25 -0.02
CA PRO A 298 20.13 -47.33 -1.09
C PRO A 298 20.63 -47.73 -2.50
N LYS A 299 19.84 -47.42 -3.55
CA LYS A 299 20.22 -47.55 -4.97
C LYS A 299 19.62 -46.37 -5.77
N THR A 300 20.42 -45.38 -6.20
CA THR A 300 21.28 -45.21 -7.41
C THR A 300 20.67 -44.39 -8.56
N ARG A 301 21.50 -43.44 -9.01
CA ARG A 301 21.55 -42.59 -10.21
C ARG A 301 21.15 -43.24 -11.54
N LYS A 302 20.67 -42.42 -12.49
CA LYS A 302 21.04 -42.51 -13.91
C LYS A 302 21.04 -41.14 -14.62
N LEU A 303 22.15 -40.86 -15.31
CA LEU A 303 22.41 -39.81 -16.30
C LEU A 303 21.85 -40.20 -17.69
N ILE A 304 21.56 -39.22 -18.56
CA ILE A 304 21.85 -39.13 -20.03
C ILE A 304 21.86 -37.60 -20.38
N SER A 305 22.99 -36.89 -20.52
CA SER A 305 23.76 -36.48 -21.75
C SER A 305 22.90 -36.11 -22.99
N SER A 306 23.21 -35.25 -23.96
CA SER A 306 24.15 -34.15 -24.24
C SER A 306 23.83 -33.77 -25.70
N ASN A 307 23.88 -32.50 -26.09
CA ASN A 307 24.41 -32.12 -27.40
C ASN A 307 24.82 -30.64 -27.40
N THR A 308 26.00 -30.42 -27.98
CA THR A 308 26.81 -29.22 -28.02
C THR A 308 26.97 -28.81 -29.49
N ILE A 309 27.23 -27.52 -29.76
CA ILE A 309 28.12 -26.91 -30.77
C ILE A 309 27.86 -25.38 -30.65
N LYS A 310 28.75 -24.57 -30.03
CA LYS A 310 29.91 -23.82 -30.60
C LYS A 310 29.53 -22.95 -31.80
N SER A 311 29.97 -21.72 -32.05
CA SER A 311 30.79 -20.64 -31.45
C SER A 311 30.70 -19.50 -32.53
N ASP A 312 30.72 -18.20 -32.28
CA ASP A 312 31.87 -17.31 -32.01
C ASP A 312 31.46 -15.84 -32.29
N ASP A 313 32.26 -14.91 -31.75
CA ASP A 313 32.59 -13.54 -32.21
C ASP A 313 31.70 -12.30 -31.94
N ASN A 314 32.23 -11.47 -31.01
CA ASN A 314 32.57 -10.04 -31.12
C ASN A 314 31.87 -9.17 -32.19
N LEU A 315 31.23 -8.05 -31.78
CA LEU A 315 31.56 -6.65 -32.18
C LEU A 315 30.52 -5.59 -31.75
N SER A 316 31.07 -4.49 -31.20
CA SER A 316 30.70 -3.06 -31.22
C SER A 316 29.26 -2.54 -31.38
N ALA A 317 29.01 -1.48 -30.60
CA ALA A 317 27.97 -0.46 -30.76
C ALA A 317 27.91 0.21 -32.15
N ASN A 318 26.71 0.45 -32.67
CA ASN A 318 26.18 1.77 -33.09
C ASN A 318 24.91 1.64 -33.96
N GLN A 319 24.00 2.61 -33.77
CA GLN A 319 23.08 3.22 -34.75
C GLN A 319 22.09 2.36 -35.54
N LEU A 320 20.81 2.75 -35.48
CA LEU A 320 19.89 3.05 -36.62
C LEU A 320 18.46 3.13 -36.02
N ASN A 321 17.93 4.33 -35.82
CA ASN A 321 17.23 5.19 -36.79
C ASN A 321 15.72 4.90 -36.89
N CYS A 322 15.01 6.01 -36.69
CA CYS A 322 13.65 6.33 -37.03
C CYS A 322 13.14 5.66 -38.30
N ILE A 323 11.89 5.22 -38.25
CA ILE A 323 11.03 5.12 -39.43
C ILE A 323 9.77 5.92 -39.14
N ASP A 324 9.67 7.05 -39.82
CA ASP A 324 8.44 7.77 -40.13
C ASP A 324 7.48 6.85 -40.88
N VAL A 325 6.22 6.83 -40.47
CA VAL A 325 5.11 6.58 -41.41
C VAL A 325 4.08 7.67 -41.20
N THR A 326 4.16 8.67 -42.08
CA THR A 326 3.09 9.59 -42.39
C THR A 326 2.11 8.87 -43.30
N GLU A 327 0.83 8.84 -42.95
CA GLU A 327 -0.25 8.80 -43.94
C GLU A 327 -1.49 9.49 -43.38
N GLN A 328 -1.84 10.59 -44.04
CA GLN A 328 -3.07 11.34 -43.85
C GLN A 328 -4.20 10.63 -44.61
N HIS A 329 -5.41 10.58 -44.03
CA HIS A 329 -6.62 10.96 -44.77
C HIS A 329 -7.82 11.23 -43.85
N HIS A 330 -8.33 12.47 -44.01
CA HIS A 330 -9.70 12.95 -43.92
C HIS A 330 -10.60 12.63 -42.71
N LEU A 331 -10.77 13.67 -41.89
CA LEU A 331 -12.03 14.36 -41.61
C LEU A 331 -13.32 13.53 -41.66
N ASN A 332 -13.91 13.31 -40.49
CA ASN A 332 -15.34 13.55 -40.32
C ASN A 332 -15.64 14.10 -38.92
N ASN A 333 -16.03 15.38 -38.91
CA ASN A 333 -16.58 16.09 -37.77
C ASN A 333 -17.91 15.47 -37.36
N ARG A 334 -18.02 15.05 -36.09
CA ARG A 334 -19.30 15.06 -35.37
C ARG A 334 -19.06 15.58 -33.95
N THR A 335 -19.25 16.88 -33.83
CA THR A 335 -19.57 17.57 -32.59
C THR A 335 -20.88 17.02 -32.03
N THR A 336 -20.85 16.50 -30.81
CA THR A 336 -22.05 16.35 -29.98
C THR A 336 -21.84 17.22 -28.75
N GLU A 337 -22.54 18.34 -28.76
CA GLU A 337 -22.70 19.32 -27.69
C GLU A 337 -23.33 18.65 -26.46
N PHE A 338 -22.82 18.96 -25.27
CA PHE A 338 -23.49 18.68 -24.00
C PHE A 338 -24.15 19.98 -23.50
N PRO A 339 -25.37 19.95 -22.96
CA PRO A 339 -26.09 21.18 -22.61
C PRO A 339 -25.57 21.81 -21.32
N ASP A 340 -25.55 23.13 -21.36
CA ASP A 340 -25.32 24.11 -20.30
C ASP A 340 -26.57 24.17 -19.40
N GLU A 341 -26.42 24.01 -18.08
CA GLU A 341 -27.48 24.34 -17.11
C GLU A 341 -26.91 25.27 -16.03
N THR A 342 -27.34 26.52 -16.11
CA THR A 342 -27.10 27.58 -15.14
C THR A 342 -28.23 27.69 -14.11
N LEU A 343 -27.85 28.15 -12.91
CA LEU A 343 -28.62 28.86 -11.86
C LEU A 343 -29.33 28.03 -10.77
N SER A 344 -28.79 28.06 -9.55
CA SER A 344 -29.24 29.01 -8.51
C SER A 344 -28.55 28.76 -7.15
N SER A 345 -28.07 29.84 -6.53
CA SER A 345 -27.70 29.88 -5.11
C SER A 345 -28.95 29.96 -4.23
N PRO A 346 -28.86 29.56 -2.95
CA PRO A 346 -29.40 30.45 -1.93
C PRO A 346 -28.50 30.68 -0.71
N LEU A 347 -28.85 31.79 -0.08
CA LEU A 347 -28.27 32.55 1.02
C LEU A 347 -28.07 31.79 2.34
N ILE A 348 -27.06 32.26 3.07
CA ILE A 348 -26.74 32.06 4.48
C ILE A 348 -27.81 32.70 5.38
N MET A 349 -28.16 32.07 6.52
CA MET A 349 -28.23 32.69 7.86
C MET A 349 -28.33 31.63 8.98
N PRO A 350 -27.92 31.94 10.23
CA PRO A 350 -27.35 30.97 11.19
C PRO A 350 -28.23 30.70 12.43
N ALA A 351 -27.85 29.68 13.21
CA ALA A 351 -27.75 29.66 14.69
C ALA A 351 -28.09 28.27 15.30
N SER A 352 -27.22 27.74 16.15
CA SER A 352 -27.50 27.56 17.58
C SER A 352 -26.39 26.77 18.29
N ASP A 353 -26.07 27.29 19.47
CA ASP A 353 -25.09 26.83 20.44
C ASP A 353 -25.28 25.37 20.88
N TYR A 354 -24.17 24.63 20.93
CA TYR A 354 -24.01 23.55 21.91
C TYR A 354 -22.65 23.69 22.59
N SER A 355 -22.67 24.34 23.74
CA SER A 355 -21.57 24.39 24.71
C SER A 355 -21.41 23.03 25.38
N LEU A 356 -20.26 22.39 25.20
CA LEU A 356 -19.75 21.36 26.09
C LEU A 356 -18.37 21.78 26.60
N LYS A 357 -18.36 22.35 27.81
CA LYS A 357 -17.16 22.60 28.60
C LYS A 357 -16.52 21.25 28.95
N SER A 358 -15.28 21.04 28.50
CA SER A 358 -14.38 20.09 29.15
C SER A 358 -13.11 20.84 29.55
N GLN A 359 -12.82 20.81 30.84
CA GLN A 359 -11.74 21.53 31.49
C GLN A 359 -10.40 20.97 31.03
N GLN A 360 -9.58 21.81 30.39
CA GLN A 360 -8.17 21.53 30.16
C GLN A 360 -7.36 22.15 31.30
N MET A 361 -6.71 21.29 32.08
CA MET A 361 -5.66 21.69 33.02
C MET A 361 -4.45 22.13 32.21
N VAL A 362 -4.16 23.43 32.25
CA VAL A 362 -2.94 24.02 31.71
C VAL A 362 -1.88 23.99 32.81
N CYS A 363 -0.76 23.31 32.57
CA CYS A 363 0.46 23.49 33.34
C CYS A 363 1.39 24.38 32.52
N GLU A 364 1.48 25.65 32.91
CA GLU A 364 2.47 26.60 32.38
C GLU A 364 3.83 26.34 33.03
N SER A 365 4.84 26.18 32.20
CA SER A 365 6.23 26.43 32.59
C SER A 365 6.90 27.18 31.44
N GLU A 366 7.31 28.41 31.73
CA GLU A 366 7.96 29.35 30.82
C GLU A 366 9.29 28.79 30.28
N SER A 367 9.42 28.71 28.96
CA SER A 367 10.70 28.89 28.26
C SER A 367 10.44 29.21 26.78
N ASN A 368 11.09 30.28 26.32
CA ASN A 368 11.07 30.78 24.94
C ASN A 368 11.52 29.70 23.96
N ASP A 369 10.65 29.30 23.03
CA ASP A 369 11.02 28.96 21.65
C ASP A 369 9.76 28.83 20.78
N LEU A 370 9.83 29.36 19.56
CA LEU A 370 8.77 29.32 18.52
C LEU A 370 8.57 27.89 17.96
N GLU A 371 8.77 26.85 18.78
CA GLU A 371 8.81 25.44 18.41
C GLU A 371 7.49 24.69 18.68
N ASN A 372 6.56 25.26 19.46
CA ASN A 372 5.36 24.57 19.94
C ASN A 372 4.05 25.00 19.26
N SER A 373 3.90 24.73 17.95
CA SER A 373 2.56 24.78 17.30
C SER A 373 2.01 23.41 16.91
N VAL A 374 2.82 22.35 17.00
CA VAL A 374 2.38 20.99 16.68
C VAL A 374 1.64 20.41 17.87
N THR A 375 0.36 20.08 17.68
CA THR A 375 -0.46 19.46 18.72
C THR A 375 -0.38 17.96 18.61
N TYR A 376 -0.11 17.30 19.73
CA TYR A 376 -0.07 15.84 19.83
C TYR A 376 -1.32 15.36 20.57
N ARG A 377 -1.96 14.31 20.03
CA ARG A 377 -3.12 13.71 20.70
C ARG A 377 -2.75 12.83 21.90
N CYS A 378 -1.56 12.24 21.88
CA CYS A 378 -1.05 11.44 22.98
C CYS A 378 0.49 11.43 22.98
N LYS A 379 1.08 11.01 24.11
CA LYS A 379 2.54 11.00 24.32
C LYS A 379 3.26 10.07 23.35
N GLU A 380 2.63 8.97 22.94
CA GLU A 380 3.25 8.02 22.02
C GLU A 380 3.50 8.64 20.64
N TRP A 381 2.64 9.57 20.20
CA TRP A 381 2.82 10.28 18.94
C TRP A 381 3.93 11.31 19.03
N GLU A 382 3.99 12.04 20.15
CA GLU A 382 5.07 12.98 20.44
C GLU A 382 6.42 12.26 20.52
N HIS A 383 6.50 11.15 21.26
CA HIS A 383 7.72 10.33 21.35
C HIS A 383 8.14 9.79 19.99
N TRP A 384 7.19 9.30 19.18
CA TRP A 384 7.51 8.83 17.83
C TRP A 384 8.05 9.97 16.96
N ALA A 385 7.39 11.13 16.95
CA ALA A 385 7.84 12.29 16.17
C ALA A 385 9.24 12.78 16.62
N ALA A 386 9.49 12.84 17.93
CA ALA A 386 10.79 13.21 18.50
C ALA A 386 11.89 12.19 18.15
N TYR A 387 11.56 10.89 18.19
CA TYR A 387 12.48 9.82 17.78
C TYR A 387 12.87 9.96 16.31
N VAL A 388 11.88 10.11 15.41
CA VAL A 388 12.14 10.28 13.97
C VAL A 388 12.98 11.54 13.71
N LYS A 389 12.64 12.69 14.34
CA LYS A 389 13.43 13.94 14.26
C LYS A 389 14.88 13.70 14.65
N SER A 390 15.12 13.01 15.76
CA SER A 390 16.46 12.72 16.29
C SER A 390 17.28 11.83 15.36
N GLU A 391 16.70 10.72 14.89
CA GLU A 391 17.40 9.79 14.00
C GLU A 391 17.68 10.40 12.62
N VAL A 392 16.72 11.11 12.04
CA VAL A 392 16.93 11.85 10.78
C VAL A 392 18.04 12.88 10.94
N LYS A 393 18.08 13.62 12.05
CA LYS A 393 19.15 14.58 12.32
C LYS A 393 20.51 13.91 12.36
N LYS A 394 20.66 12.79 13.10
CA LYS A 394 21.91 12.02 13.12
C LYS A 394 22.34 11.62 11.71
N MET A 395 21.43 11.05 10.91
CA MET A 395 21.71 10.61 9.54
C MET A 395 22.13 11.75 8.61
N LEU A 396 21.57 12.96 8.77
CA LEU A 396 21.98 14.14 8.01
C LEU A 396 23.37 14.66 8.44
N GLU A 397 23.71 14.52 9.73
CA GLU A 397 24.97 14.98 10.31
C GLU A 397 26.11 13.94 10.21
N ASP A 398 25.84 12.71 9.76
CA ASP A 398 26.85 11.65 9.52
C ASP A 398 27.97 12.12 8.56
N GLY A 399 27.69 13.10 7.68
CA GLY A 399 28.65 13.72 6.77
C GLY A 399 29.45 14.90 7.35
N GLY A 400 29.36 15.16 8.65
CA GLY A 400 30.11 16.22 9.36
C GLY A 400 29.53 17.64 9.23
N LYS A 401 28.48 17.84 8.41
CA LYS A 401 27.75 19.12 8.34
C LYS A 401 26.69 19.17 9.42
N LYS A 402 26.47 20.33 10.03
CA LYS A 402 25.40 20.54 11.00
C LYS A 402 24.08 20.81 10.29
N TRP A 403 22.98 20.32 10.88
CA TRP A 403 21.64 20.50 10.33
C TRP A 403 20.66 20.99 11.39
N ASN A 404 19.79 21.91 10.97
CA ASN A 404 18.57 22.20 11.70
C ASN A 404 17.46 21.27 11.18
N VAL A 405 16.84 20.51 12.08
CA VAL A 405 15.73 19.61 11.77
C VAL A 405 14.59 19.97 12.69
N ARG A 406 13.45 20.34 12.13
CA ARG A 406 12.29 20.82 12.88
C ARG A 406 11.02 20.12 12.42
N ILE A 407 10.20 19.71 13.38
CA ILE A 407 8.88 19.16 13.08
C ILE A 407 7.98 20.34 12.69
N THR A 408 7.41 20.29 11.50
CA THR A 408 6.51 21.33 10.99
C THR A 408 5.06 20.92 11.05
N HIS A 409 4.77 19.61 10.96
CA HIS A 409 3.41 19.10 11.00
C HIS A 409 3.41 17.62 11.41
N LEU A 410 2.32 17.20 12.06
CA LEU A 410 1.99 15.81 12.31
C LEU A 410 0.53 15.56 11.92
N GLU A 411 0.31 14.79 10.86
CA GLU A 411 -1.02 14.40 10.40
C GLU A 411 -1.39 13.02 10.94
N ASP A 412 -2.61 12.86 11.46
CA ASP A 412 -3.22 11.55 11.66
C ASP A 412 -4.13 11.23 10.50
N VAL A 413 -3.68 10.28 9.68
CA VAL A 413 -4.37 9.94 8.45
C VAL A 413 -5.60 9.10 8.73
N LYS A 414 -5.45 8.07 9.56
CA LYS A 414 -6.51 7.13 9.95
C LYS A 414 -6.04 6.15 11.03
N SER A 415 -7.00 5.46 11.63
CA SER A 415 -6.75 4.30 12.49
C SER A 415 -6.92 2.98 11.70
N TYR A 416 -5.95 2.06 11.84
CA TYR A 416 -6.02 0.71 11.24
C TYR A 416 -6.65 -0.33 12.19
N ALA A 417 -6.48 -0.13 13.49
CA ALA A 417 -7.02 -0.96 14.57
C ALA A 417 -7.05 -0.11 15.85
N PRO A 418 -7.77 -0.52 16.90
CA PRO A 418 -7.69 0.17 18.19
C PRO A 418 -6.23 0.40 18.58
N ARG A 419 -5.87 1.67 18.80
CA ARG A 419 -4.52 2.13 19.17
C ARG A 419 -3.44 2.03 18.09
N ILE A 420 -3.74 1.61 16.87
CA ILE A 420 -2.79 1.67 15.74
C ILE A 420 -3.21 2.80 14.81
N ASN A 421 -2.42 3.88 14.82
CA ASN A 421 -2.64 5.08 14.03
C ASN A 421 -1.60 5.21 12.93
N HIS A 422 -2.06 5.52 11.71
CA HIS A 422 -1.20 5.92 10.62
C HIS A 422 -0.96 7.42 10.74
N LEU A 423 0.28 7.79 11.03
CA LEU A 423 0.74 9.17 11.07
C LEU A 423 1.62 9.54 9.87
N VAL A 424 1.61 10.82 9.51
CA VAL A 424 2.56 11.42 8.57
C VAL A 424 3.24 12.60 9.26
N LEU A 425 4.57 12.53 9.38
CA LEU A 425 5.40 13.56 9.98
C LEU A 425 6.07 14.37 8.88
N ASP A 426 5.89 15.70 8.93
CA ASP A 426 6.63 16.61 8.08
C ASP A 426 7.82 17.18 8.86
N LEU A 427 9.04 16.89 8.38
CA LEU A 427 10.28 17.42 8.92
C LEU A 427 10.90 18.41 7.95
N LEU A 428 11.08 19.65 8.37
CA LEU A 428 11.91 20.61 7.67
C LEU A 428 13.37 20.44 8.08
N CYS A 429 14.22 20.12 7.11
CA CYS A 429 15.64 19.88 7.28
C CYS A 429 16.43 20.94 6.51
N THR A 430 17.22 21.77 7.18
CA THR A 430 18.03 22.82 6.54
C THR A 430 19.48 22.76 7.03
N PRO A 431 20.49 22.82 6.15
CA PRO A 431 21.89 22.86 6.57
C PRO A 431 22.17 24.16 7.34
N VAL A 432 23.02 24.07 8.36
CA VAL A 432 23.53 25.25 9.06
C VAL A 432 24.65 25.86 8.21
N LYS A 433 24.54 27.17 7.91
CA LYS A 433 25.52 27.90 7.12
C LYS A 433 26.85 28.10 7.84
#